data_AF-A0A2A5B4B9-F1
#
_entry.id   AF-A0A2A5B4B9-F1
#
_cell.length_a   1.000
_cell.length_b   1.000
_cell.length_c   1.000
_cell.angle_alpha   90.00
_cell.angle_beta   90.00
_cell.angle_gamma   90.00
#
_symmetry.space_group_name_H-M   'P 1'
#
loop_
_entity.id
_entity.type
_entity.pdbx_description
1 polymer ?
#
loop_
_entity_poly.entity_id
_entity_poly.type
_entity_poly.pdbx_seq_one_letter_code
_entity_poly.pdbx_strand_id
1 'polypeptide(L)'
;MPLSTSSFKRREPGQDLVKLLIAGLLAGLLLVVASENILRALGARASTRETATLWAEHRATASAIDIEKIIIIGSSRAQLGVDIEELENLSGTRVVQLAIDGSPYSAILESLANDPAVTGTIIISTTLDRLQPSDVTGRAEQWLEEFEIEFQDASFLHLENNLVAGLQSISALYANVIPLTRIARSIVGFDDFPTTFVSTQRNRERNADYNLAPYPDVYVTRVMSTLDLTLEQESFVDIDAFDAEVILAAREDATRNSRQLPNLSFINTQLTKLQARSVNVIFVQFPMSGAVAAINDIRYPKAMWDVATQQLNANVIDYRDYPALQYELVDGSHLDVRQKTEFTRNLYRIINQLAP
;
A
#
# COMPACT_ATOMS: atom_id res chain seq x y z
N MET A 1 48.43 -43.78 -45.18
CA MET A 1 47.05 -43.24 -45.07
C MET A 1 47.16 -41.72 -45.12
N PRO A 2 46.56 -41.00 -46.09
CA PRO A 2 46.47 -39.55 -45.99
C PRO A 2 45.29 -39.19 -45.08
N LEU A 3 45.51 -38.32 -44.11
CA LEU A 3 44.47 -37.74 -43.26
C LEU A 3 43.66 -36.74 -44.10
N SER A 4 42.38 -37.05 -44.30
CA SER A 4 41.40 -36.12 -44.89
C SER A 4 41.09 -35.02 -43.89
N THR A 5 41.55 -33.80 -44.15
CA THR A 5 41.12 -32.62 -43.41
C THR A 5 39.84 -32.09 -44.08
N SER A 6 38.70 -32.42 -43.49
CA SER A 6 37.41 -31.84 -43.87
C SER A 6 37.45 -30.33 -43.62
N SER A 7 37.45 -29.52 -44.68
CA SER A 7 37.30 -28.06 -44.55
C SER A 7 35.82 -27.75 -44.32
N PHE A 8 35.42 -27.59 -43.06
CA PHE A 8 34.09 -27.12 -42.73
C PHE A 8 33.98 -25.62 -43.03
N LYS A 9 33.47 -25.24 -44.21
CA LYS A 9 33.12 -23.84 -44.50
C LYS A 9 31.81 -23.51 -43.78
N ARG A 10 31.91 -22.82 -42.64
CA ARG A 10 30.74 -22.23 -41.97
C ARG A 10 30.12 -21.19 -42.92
N ARG A 11 28.87 -21.39 -43.34
CA ARG A 11 28.11 -20.35 -44.05
C ARG A 11 27.97 -19.17 -43.10
N GLU A 12 28.57 -18.04 -43.45
CA GLU A 12 28.29 -16.80 -42.73
C GLU A 12 26.80 -16.44 -42.96
N PRO A 13 26.11 -15.91 -41.93
CA PRO A 13 24.72 -15.50 -42.09
C PRO A 13 24.62 -14.52 -43.25
N GLY A 14 23.89 -14.89 -44.30
CA GLY A 14 23.67 -13.98 -45.43
C GLY A 14 22.96 -12.71 -44.93
N GLN A 15 23.21 -11.58 -45.60
CA GLN A 15 22.58 -10.29 -45.27
C GLN A 15 21.04 -10.38 -45.17
N ASP A 16 20.44 -11.34 -45.88
CA ASP A 16 19.00 -11.60 -45.85
C ASP A 16 18.52 -12.18 -44.51
N LEU A 17 19.33 -12.99 -43.81
CA LEU A 17 18.98 -13.48 -42.47
C LEU A 17 18.97 -12.34 -41.46
N VAL A 18 19.93 -11.42 -41.54
CA VAL A 18 19.98 -10.24 -40.68
C VAL A 18 18.76 -9.35 -40.93
N LYS A 19 18.39 -9.12 -42.19
CA LYS A 19 17.16 -8.37 -42.54
C LYS A 19 15.90 -9.03 -42.00
N LEU A 20 15.79 -10.37 -42.10
CA LEU A 20 14.65 -11.12 -41.57
C LEU A 20 14.59 -11.06 -40.04
N LEU A 21 15.73 -11.15 -39.35
CA LEU A 21 15.81 -11.00 -37.89
C LEU A 21 15.37 -9.59 -37.46
N ILE A 22 15.88 -8.55 -38.13
CA ILE A 22 15.48 -7.16 -37.86
C ILE A 22 13.98 -6.97 -38.11
N ALA A 23 13.47 -7.47 -39.25
CA ALA A 23 12.04 -7.39 -39.55
C ALA A 23 11.18 -8.12 -38.50
N GLY A 24 11.62 -9.29 -38.03
CA GLY A 24 10.96 -10.03 -36.96
C GLY A 24 10.96 -9.28 -35.63
N LEU A 25 12.09 -8.68 -35.24
CA LEU A 25 12.20 -7.86 -34.03
C LEU A 25 11.31 -6.61 -34.11
N LEU A 26 11.27 -5.94 -35.26
CA LEU A 26 10.40 -4.78 -35.48
C LEU A 26 8.91 -5.18 -35.43
N ALA A 27 8.54 -6.30 -36.06
CA ALA A 27 7.18 -6.80 -36.00
C ALA A 27 6.77 -7.16 -34.56
N GLY A 28 7.67 -7.80 -33.80
CA GLY A 28 7.45 -8.08 -32.37
C GLY A 28 7.29 -6.81 -31.54
N LEU A 29 8.14 -5.80 -31.75
CA LEU A 29 8.03 -4.51 -31.08
C LEU A 29 6.71 -3.81 -31.40
N LEU A 30 6.31 -3.80 -32.67
CA LEU A 30 5.02 -3.24 -33.11
C LEU A 30 3.84 -3.95 -32.43
N LEU A 31 3.90 -5.27 -32.29
CA LEU A 31 2.86 -6.04 -31.59
C LEU A 31 2.78 -5.68 -30.11
N VAL A 32 3.91 -5.50 -29.43
CA VAL A 32 3.96 -5.07 -28.02
C VAL A 32 3.37 -3.66 -27.87
N VAL A 33 3.79 -2.72 -28.72
CA VAL A 33 3.28 -1.33 -28.69
C VAL A 33 1.78 -1.29 -29.00
N ALA A 34 1.30 -2.06 -29.99
CA ALA A 34 -0.11 -2.14 -30.32
C ALA A 34 -0.92 -2.72 -29.15
N SER A 35 -0.43 -3.80 -28.53
CA SER A 35 -1.11 -4.44 -27.40
C SER A 35 -1.17 -3.52 -26.17
N GLU A 36 -0.08 -2.84 -25.84
CA GLU A 36 -0.03 -1.83 -24.76
C GLU A 36 -1.05 -0.71 -25.01
N ASN A 37 -1.09 -0.16 -26.23
CA ASN A 37 -2.02 0.92 -26.58
C ASN A 37 -3.48 0.47 -26.55
N ILE A 38 -3.78 -0.75 -27.03
CA ILE A 38 -5.13 -1.33 -26.95
C ILE A 38 -5.55 -1.50 -25.49
N LEU A 39 -4.68 -2.07 -24.66
CA LEU A 39 -4.98 -2.26 -23.23
C LEU A 39 -5.23 -0.94 -22.52
N ARG A 40 -4.41 0.09 -22.78
CA ARG A 40 -4.64 1.44 -22.24
C ARG A 40 -5.94 2.06 -22.73
N ALA A 41 -6.28 1.87 -24.00
CA ALA A 41 -7.55 2.34 -24.56
C ALA A 41 -8.77 1.64 -23.91
N LEU A 42 -8.60 0.39 -23.47
CA LEU A 42 -9.58 -0.37 -22.70
C LEU A 42 -9.57 -0.01 -21.19
N GLY A 43 -8.73 0.93 -20.75
CA GLY A 43 -8.68 1.40 -19.37
C GLY A 43 -7.67 0.68 -18.47
N ALA A 44 -6.84 -0.23 -19.01
CA ALA A 44 -5.76 -0.84 -18.26
C ALA A 44 -4.73 0.22 -17.84
N ARG A 45 -4.32 0.17 -16.58
CA ARG A 45 -3.26 1.03 -16.03
C ARG A 45 -2.03 0.20 -15.70
N ALA A 46 -0.86 0.83 -15.78
CA ALA A 46 0.36 0.27 -15.21
C ALA A 46 0.22 0.25 -13.69
N SER A 47 0.56 -0.88 -13.07
CA SER A 47 0.49 -1.06 -11.62
C SER A 47 1.52 -2.12 -11.22
N THR A 48 2.42 -1.75 -10.33
CA THR A 48 3.38 -2.69 -9.75
C THR A 48 2.65 -3.69 -8.86
N ARG A 49 3.06 -4.96 -8.87
CA ARG A 49 2.46 -5.96 -7.98
C ARG A 49 3.01 -5.82 -6.57
N GLU A 50 2.12 -5.92 -5.59
CA GLU A 50 2.49 -5.98 -4.18
C GLU A 50 3.00 -7.38 -3.84
N THR A 51 4.32 -7.55 -3.83
CA THR A 51 4.98 -8.80 -3.43
C THR A 51 5.82 -8.59 -2.17
N ALA A 52 6.07 -9.68 -1.45
CA ALA A 52 7.00 -9.72 -0.33
C ALA A 52 8.41 -9.29 -0.76
N THR A 53 8.87 -9.72 -1.93
CA THR A 53 10.17 -9.32 -2.48
C THR A 53 10.28 -7.82 -2.72
N LEU A 54 9.25 -7.19 -3.29
CA LEU A 54 9.21 -5.73 -3.45
C LEU A 54 9.19 -5.03 -2.09
N TRP A 55 8.42 -5.55 -1.12
CA TRP A 55 8.43 -5.02 0.25
C TRP A 55 9.83 -5.12 0.89
N ALA A 56 10.50 -6.25 0.69
CA ALA A 56 11.85 -6.52 1.19
C ALA A 56 12.87 -5.51 0.64
N GLU A 57 12.79 -5.11 -0.65
CA GLU A 57 13.62 -4.02 -1.22
C GLU A 57 13.50 -2.71 -0.42
N HIS A 58 12.26 -2.32 -0.12
CA HIS A 58 11.99 -1.12 0.65
C HIS A 58 12.42 -1.29 2.10
N ARG A 59 12.24 -2.48 2.69
CA ARG A 59 12.71 -2.79 4.05
C ARG A 59 14.23 -2.72 4.16
N ALA A 60 14.99 -3.19 3.17
CA ALA A 60 16.45 -3.02 3.13
C ALA A 60 16.84 -1.55 2.98
N THR A 61 16.08 -0.77 2.21
CA THR A 61 16.28 0.68 2.12
C THR A 61 16.11 1.35 3.48
N ALA A 62 15.19 0.88 4.34
CA ALA A 62 15.05 1.38 5.71
C ALA A 62 16.32 1.15 6.57
N SER A 63 17.10 0.10 6.30
CA SER A 63 18.37 -0.21 7.00
C SER A 63 19.62 0.43 6.38
N ALA A 64 19.51 1.14 5.25
CA ALA A 64 20.68 1.79 4.64
C ALA A 64 21.36 2.81 5.58
N ILE A 65 22.66 2.67 5.80
CA ILE A 65 23.42 3.54 6.72
C ILE A 65 23.58 4.95 6.14
N ASP A 66 23.75 5.97 7.00
CA ASP A 66 24.05 7.37 6.65
C ASP A 66 22.99 8.16 5.87
N ILE A 67 21.76 7.65 5.81
CA ILE A 67 20.63 8.35 5.19
C ILE A 67 19.55 8.54 6.25
N GLU A 68 19.26 9.79 6.61
CA GLU A 68 18.07 10.08 7.39
C GLU A 68 16.82 9.76 6.55
N LYS A 69 15.83 9.12 7.17
CA LYS A 69 14.65 8.60 6.47
C LYS A 69 13.37 8.91 7.22
N ILE A 70 12.29 9.02 6.46
CA ILE A 70 10.93 8.90 6.99
C ILE A 70 10.41 7.52 6.61
N ILE A 71 10.18 6.66 7.60
CA ILE A 71 9.67 5.31 7.40
C ILE A 71 8.20 5.29 7.76
N ILE A 72 7.35 4.90 6.81
CA ILE A 72 5.90 4.80 7.02
C ILE A 72 5.54 3.34 7.25
N ILE A 73 4.93 3.03 8.39
CA ILE A 73 4.35 1.72 8.69
C ILE A 73 2.86 1.87 9.01
N GLY A 74 2.12 0.77 8.93
CA GLY A 74 0.67 0.77 9.14
C GLY A 74 -0.04 -0.12 8.14
N SER A 75 -1.28 0.24 7.86
CA SER A 75 -2.17 -0.49 6.96
C SER A 75 -2.52 0.34 5.72
N SER A 76 -3.63 0.01 5.07
CA SER A 76 -4.10 0.63 3.83
C SER A 76 -4.23 2.15 3.91
N ARG A 77 -4.60 2.72 5.06
CA ARG A 77 -4.76 4.18 5.21
C ARG A 77 -3.46 4.95 5.00
N ALA A 78 -2.34 4.47 5.53
CA ALA A 78 -1.02 5.04 5.21
C ALA A 78 -0.61 4.76 3.76
N GLN A 79 -0.80 3.53 3.30
CA GLN A 79 -0.35 3.11 1.98
C GLN A 79 -1.06 3.86 0.84
N LEU A 80 -2.35 4.17 1.02
CA LEU A 80 -3.15 4.96 0.09
C LEU A 80 -3.17 6.46 0.39
N GLY A 81 -2.89 6.87 1.62
CA GLY A 81 -3.10 8.25 2.05
C GLY A 81 -1.91 9.18 1.84
N VAL A 82 -0.67 8.65 1.83
CA VAL A 82 0.53 9.47 1.70
C VAL A 82 1.01 9.53 0.25
N ASP A 83 1.26 10.74 -0.23
CA ASP A 83 1.98 11.04 -1.47
C ASP A 83 3.48 11.04 -1.15
N ILE A 84 4.19 10.03 -1.64
CA ILE A 84 5.58 9.79 -1.25
C ILE A 84 6.50 10.86 -1.85
N GLU A 85 6.29 11.21 -3.12
CA GLU A 85 7.12 12.21 -3.81
C GLU A 85 6.95 13.60 -3.17
N GLU A 86 5.71 13.99 -2.87
CA GLU A 86 5.45 15.26 -2.18
C GLU A 86 6.08 15.28 -0.77
N LEU A 87 5.99 14.18 -0.02
CA LEU A 87 6.61 14.11 1.31
C LEU A 87 8.15 14.21 1.25
N GLU A 88 8.78 13.57 0.25
CA GLU A 88 10.22 13.71 0.00
C GLU A 88 10.60 15.15 -0.36
N ASN A 89 9.82 15.80 -1.23
CA ASN A 89 10.04 17.18 -1.64
C ASN A 89 9.91 18.18 -0.47
N LEU A 90 8.94 17.95 0.43
CA LEU A 90 8.71 18.80 1.59
C LEU A 90 9.77 18.61 2.69
N SER A 91 10.16 17.37 2.95
CA SER A 91 11.10 17.02 4.02
C SER A 91 12.56 17.14 3.62
N GLY A 92 12.86 17.03 2.32
CA GLY A 92 14.24 16.82 1.84
C GLY A 92 14.82 15.47 2.25
N THR A 93 13.99 14.56 2.76
CA THR A 93 14.37 13.27 3.34
C THR A 93 13.82 12.13 2.49
N ARG A 94 14.56 11.03 2.36
CA ARG A 94 14.06 9.84 1.67
C ARG A 94 12.89 9.23 2.45
N VAL A 95 11.82 8.87 1.74
CA VAL A 95 10.64 8.23 2.35
C VAL A 95 10.62 6.74 1.97
N VAL A 96 10.38 5.87 2.95
CA VAL A 96 10.27 4.42 2.78
C VAL A 96 8.88 3.96 3.20
N GLN A 97 8.12 3.41 2.25
CA GLN A 97 6.76 2.94 2.49
C GLN A 97 6.74 1.44 2.80
N LEU A 98 6.56 1.10 4.07
CA LEU A 98 6.49 -0.27 4.58
C LEU A 98 5.09 -0.67 5.05
N ALA A 99 4.08 0.19 4.93
CA ALA A 99 2.70 -0.19 5.24
C ALA A 99 2.23 -1.34 4.33
N ILE A 100 1.41 -2.21 4.92
CA ILE A 100 0.85 -3.38 4.25
C ILE A 100 -0.66 -3.36 4.46
N ASP A 101 -1.41 -3.24 3.37
CA ASP A 101 -2.88 -3.29 3.36
C ASP A 101 -3.41 -4.48 4.18
N GLY A 102 -4.35 -4.18 5.09
CA GLY A 102 -5.02 -5.15 5.95
C GLY A 102 -4.16 -5.75 7.08
N SER A 103 -2.90 -5.37 7.22
CA SER A 103 -1.98 -6.02 8.17
C SER A 103 -1.69 -5.15 9.40
N PRO A 104 -1.56 -5.74 10.60
CA PRO A 104 -1.00 -5.06 11.77
C PRO A 104 0.44 -4.62 11.51
N TYR A 105 0.84 -3.48 12.07
CA TYR A 105 2.21 -2.95 11.95
C TYR A 105 3.15 -3.45 13.05
N SER A 106 2.63 -4.15 14.06
CA SER A 106 3.35 -4.50 15.29
C SER A 106 4.63 -5.31 15.02
N ALA A 107 4.57 -6.29 14.13
CA ALA A 107 5.75 -7.09 13.75
C ALA A 107 6.81 -6.25 13.01
N ILE A 108 6.37 -5.35 12.13
CA ILE A 108 7.28 -4.43 11.41
C ILE A 108 7.92 -3.46 12.41
N LEU A 109 7.17 -2.93 13.36
CA LEU A 109 7.68 -2.06 14.41
C LEU A 109 8.76 -2.76 15.24
N GLU A 110 8.54 -4.02 15.63
CA GLU A 110 9.54 -4.81 16.35
C GLU A 110 10.79 -5.08 15.50
N SER A 111 10.63 -5.45 14.23
CA SER A 111 11.75 -5.62 13.31
C SER A 111 12.59 -4.34 13.18
N LEU A 112 11.94 -3.17 13.03
CA LEU A 112 12.64 -1.88 12.96
C LEU A 112 13.31 -1.52 14.30
N ALA A 113 12.67 -1.82 15.42
CA ALA A 113 13.22 -1.54 16.75
C ALA A 113 14.45 -2.40 17.08
N ASN A 114 14.51 -3.62 16.55
CA ASN A 114 15.63 -4.55 16.68
C ASN A 114 16.76 -4.29 15.66
N ASP A 115 16.52 -3.45 14.66
CA ASP A 115 17.50 -3.08 13.65
C ASP A 115 18.30 -1.83 14.07
N PRO A 116 19.62 -1.96 14.35
CA PRO A 116 20.43 -0.84 14.81
C PRO A 116 20.72 0.19 13.72
N ALA A 117 20.53 -0.14 12.44
CA ALA A 117 20.79 0.77 11.32
C ALA A 117 19.61 1.72 11.04
N VAL A 118 18.44 1.45 11.62
CA VAL A 118 17.25 2.32 11.48
C VAL A 118 17.47 3.63 12.22
N THR A 119 17.36 4.75 11.47
CA THR A 119 17.50 6.13 11.93
C THR A 119 16.41 7.02 11.32
N GLY A 120 16.20 8.22 11.86
CA GLY A 120 15.24 9.21 11.34
C GLY A 120 13.88 9.18 12.03
N THR A 121 12.81 9.28 11.26
CA THR A 121 11.42 9.35 11.77
C THR A 121 10.59 8.16 11.30
N ILE A 122 9.83 7.55 12.19
CA ILE A 122 8.84 6.51 11.88
C ILE A 122 7.43 7.10 12.04
N ILE A 123 6.64 7.07 10.98
CA ILE A 123 5.22 7.43 10.98
C ILE A 123 4.40 6.15 11.01
N ILE A 124 3.56 6.00 12.02
CA ILE A 124 2.75 4.80 12.27
C ILE A 124 1.27 5.14 12.05
N SER A 125 0.67 4.67 10.95
CA SER A 125 -0.77 4.73 10.77
C SER A 125 -1.46 3.67 11.62
N THR A 126 -2.28 4.09 12.58
CA THR A 126 -2.98 3.17 13.49
C THR A 126 -4.35 3.68 13.92
N THR A 127 -5.10 2.80 14.56
CA THR A 127 -6.39 3.03 15.23
C THR A 127 -6.35 2.34 16.59
N LEU A 128 -7.29 2.64 17.49
CA LEU A 128 -7.26 2.14 18.86
C LEU A 128 -7.23 0.60 18.93
N ASP A 129 -7.97 -0.08 18.04
CA ASP A 129 -8.01 -1.54 17.94
C ASP A 129 -6.67 -2.18 17.52
N ARG A 130 -5.77 -1.38 16.94
CA ARG A 130 -4.45 -1.82 16.44
C ARG A 130 -3.29 -1.38 17.32
N LEU A 131 -3.53 -0.73 18.46
CA LEU A 131 -2.52 -0.41 19.46
C LEU A 131 -2.09 -1.62 20.32
N GLN A 132 -2.29 -2.84 19.83
CA GLN A 132 -1.83 -4.07 20.44
C GLN A 132 -1.44 -5.08 19.35
N PRO A 133 -0.48 -5.98 19.62
CA PRO A 133 -0.14 -7.05 18.69
C PRO A 133 -1.36 -7.91 18.35
N SER A 134 -1.40 -8.42 17.12
CA SER A 134 -2.30 -9.48 16.74
C SER A 134 -1.71 -10.83 17.17
N ASP A 135 -2.53 -11.69 17.78
CA ASP A 135 -2.12 -13.07 18.10
C ASP A 135 -2.06 -13.97 16.85
N VAL A 136 -2.61 -13.50 15.73
CA VAL A 136 -2.63 -14.23 14.45
C VAL A 136 -1.49 -13.76 13.56
N THR A 137 -0.67 -14.71 13.09
CA THR A 137 0.35 -14.48 12.06
C THR A 137 -0.33 -13.98 10.78
N GLY A 138 -0.04 -12.74 10.41
CA GLY A 138 -0.56 -12.09 9.23
C GLY A 138 0.45 -12.03 8.09
N ARG A 139 0.11 -11.22 7.08
CA ARG A 139 0.96 -10.99 5.91
C ARG A 139 2.27 -10.28 6.27
N ALA A 140 2.24 -9.40 7.28
CA ALA A 140 3.42 -8.66 7.71
C ALA A 140 4.52 -9.60 8.26
N GLU A 141 4.12 -10.57 9.09
CA GLU A 141 5.01 -11.59 9.64
C GLU A 141 5.59 -12.48 8.54
N GLN A 142 4.77 -12.91 7.58
CA GLN A 142 5.23 -13.72 6.43
C GLN A 142 6.26 -12.97 5.58
N TRP A 143 6.02 -11.69 5.29
CA TRP A 143 6.94 -10.88 4.48
C TRP A 143 8.24 -10.56 5.22
N LEU A 144 8.19 -10.44 6.55
CA LEU A 144 9.38 -10.33 7.39
C LEU A 144 10.22 -11.60 7.38
N GLU A 145 9.59 -12.77 7.47
CA GLU A 145 10.28 -14.06 7.37
C GLU A 145 10.99 -14.20 6.01
N GLU A 146 10.32 -13.85 4.91
CA GLU A 146 10.93 -13.83 3.57
C GLU A 146 12.12 -12.84 3.49
N PHE A 147 11.99 -11.65 4.10
CA PHE A 147 13.08 -10.67 4.17
C PHE A 147 14.29 -11.19 4.95
N GLU A 148 14.07 -11.87 6.07
CA GLU A 148 15.15 -12.41 6.92
C GLU A 148 15.86 -13.60 6.29
N ILE A 149 15.14 -14.44 5.53
CA ILE A 149 15.69 -15.67 4.92
C ILE A 149 16.36 -15.39 3.57
N GLU A 150 15.70 -14.66 2.68
CA GLU A 150 16.06 -14.65 1.26
C GLU A 150 16.79 -13.38 0.81
N PHE A 151 16.69 -12.30 1.58
CA PHE A 151 16.91 -10.97 1.03
C PHE A 151 18.22 -10.30 1.44
N GLN A 152 18.80 -10.61 2.60
CA GLN A 152 20.02 -9.91 3.06
C GLN A 152 21.28 -10.22 2.23
N ASP A 153 21.33 -11.36 1.53
CA ASP A 153 22.56 -11.86 0.89
C ASP A 153 22.53 -11.91 -0.66
N ALA A 154 21.46 -11.45 -1.31
CA ALA A 154 21.22 -11.74 -2.73
C ALA A 154 21.11 -10.49 -3.64
N SER A 155 22.26 -9.88 -3.96
CA SER A 155 22.38 -8.75 -4.93
C SER A 155 21.66 -8.95 -6.28
N PHE A 156 21.52 -10.18 -6.75
CA PHE A 156 20.79 -10.50 -7.98
C PHE A 156 19.27 -10.30 -7.83
N LEU A 157 18.69 -10.72 -6.69
CA LEU A 157 17.26 -10.53 -6.41
C LEU A 157 16.90 -9.05 -6.40
N HIS A 158 17.80 -8.21 -5.83
CA HIS A 158 17.66 -6.75 -5.86
C HIS A 158 17.50 -6.19 -7.27
N LEU A 159 18.39 -6.59 -8.18
CA LEU A 159 18.35 -6.11 -9.56
C LEU A 159 17.09 -6.59 -10.27
N GLU A 160 16.76 -7.88 -10.15
CA GLU A 160 15.61 -8.48 -10.80
C GLU A 160 14.30 -7.82 -10.34
N ASN A 161 14.08 -7.70 -9.03
CA ASN A 161 12.87 -7.07 -8.48
C ASN A 161 12.74 -5.62 -8.95
N ASN A 162 13.84 -4.86 -8.94
CA ASN A 162 13.82 -3.47 -9.38
C ASN A 162 13.49 -3.33 -10.89
N LEU A 163 14.00 -4.23 -11.72
CA LEU A 163 13.68 -4.27 -13.15
C LEU A 163 12.23 -4.67 -13.39
N VAL A 164 11.75 -5.73 -12.73
CA VAL A 164 10.37 -6.20 -12.83
C VAL A 164 9.39 -5.12 -12.37
N ALA A 165 9.64 -4.51 -11.21
CA ALA A 165 8.82 -3.42 -10.70
C ALA A 165 8.84 -2.18 -11.60
N GLY A 166 10.00 -1.85 -12.18
CA GLY A 166 10.14 -0.77 -13.15
C GLY A 166 9.39 -1.03 -14.46
N LEU A 167 9.43 -2.26 -14.98
CA LEU A 167 8.66 -2.64 -16.16
C LEU A 167 7.15 -2.59 -15.89
N GLN A 168 6.70 -3.05 -14.72
CA GLN A 168 5.29 -3.00 -14.32
C GLN A 168 4.79 -1.58 -14.09
N SER A 169 5.65 -0.65 -13.66
CA SER A 169 5.26 0.74 -13.45
C SER A 169 5.06 1.51 -14.77
N ILE A 170 5.62 1.02 -15.88
CA ILE A 170 5.50 1.67 -17.19
C ILE A 170 4.60 0.93 -18.18
N SER A 171 4.47 -0.41 -18.08
CA SER A 171 3.70 -1.22 -19.03
C SER A 171 2.43 -1.77 -18.39
N ALA A 172 1.28 -1.37 -18.92
CA ALA A 172 -0.02 -1.96 -18.60
C ALA A 172 -0.09 -3.41 -19.08
N LEU A 173 0.53 -3.75 -20.22
CA LEU A 173 0.62 -5.12 -20.72
C LEU A 173 1.34 -6.06 -19.74
N TYR A 174 2.47 -5.62 -19.18
CA TYR A 174 3.24 -6.45 -18.25
C TYR A 174 2.67 -6.44 -16.83
N ALA A 175 2.06 -5.32 -16.41
CA ALA A 175 1.39 -5.19 -15.11
C ALA A 175 0.14 -6.09 -15.00
N ASN A 176 -0.59 -6.27 -16.10
CA ASN A 176 -1.86 -6.99 -16.10
C ASN A 176 -1.70 -8.35 -16.79
N VAL A 177 -1.82 -9.44 -16.02
CA VAL A 177 -1.85 -10.80 -16.59
C VAL A 177 -3.24 -11.05 -17.18
N ILE A 178 -3.48 -10.55 -18.40
CA ILE A 178 -4.78 -10.66 -19.06
C ILE A 178 -4.71 -11.72 -20.15
N PRO A 179 -5.56 -12.76 -20.09
CA PRO A 179 -5.65 -13.73 -21.18
C PRO A 179 -5.95 -13.04 -22.51
N LEU A 180 -5.21 -13.39 -23.57
CA LEU A 180 -5.42 -12.84 -24.92
C LEU A 180 -6.86 -13.00 -25.43
N THR A 181 -7.53 -14.08 -25.01
CA THR A 181 -8.95 -14.35 -25.32
C THR A 181 -9.88 -13.28 -24.75
N ARG A 182 -9.59 -12.76 -23.56
CA ARG A 182 -10.37 -11.69 -22.92
C ARG A 182 -10.12 -10.35 -23.60
N ILE A 183 -8.88 -10.07 -24.00
CA ILE A 183 -8.53 -8.88 -24.79
C ILE A 183 -9.32 -8.88 -26.11
N ALA A 184 -9.30 -10.01 -26.84
CA ALA A 184 -10.03 -10.15 -28.10
C ALA A 184 -11.54 -9.95 -27.92
N ARG A 185 -12.14 -10.53 -26.86
CA ARG A 185 -13.57 -10.35 -26.55
C ARG A 185 -13.92 -8.91 -26.18
N SER A 186 -13.05 -8.23 -25.43
CA SER A 186 -13.26 -6.83 -25.03
C SER A 186 -13.20 -5.89 -26.23
N ILE A 187 -12.30 -6.11 -27.19
CA ILE A 187 -12.22 -5.33 -28.44
C ILE A 187 -13.51 -5.45 -29.26
N VAL A 188 -14.15 -6.63 -29.26
CA VAL A 188 -15.38 -6.89 -30.02
C VAL A 188 -16.64 -6.53 -29.19
N GLY A 189 -16.47 -5.97 -27.98
CA GLY A 189 -17.56 -5.51 -27.13
C GLY A 189 -18.36 -6.62 -26.44
N PHE A 190 -17.79 -7.83 -26.32
CA PHE A 190 -18.44 -8.95 -25.63
C PHE A 190 -18.25 -8.91 -24.11
N ASP A 191 -17.17 -8.32 -23.62
CA ASP A 191 -16.83 -8.24 -22.20
C ASP A 191 -16.46 -6.81 -21.82
N ASP A 192 -16.93 -6.34 -20.67
CA ASP A 192 -16.39 -5.14 -20.04
C ASP A 192 -14.96 -5.42 -19.53
N PHE A 193 -14.07 -4.47 -19.75
CA PHE A 193 -12.71 -4.55 -19.29
C PHE A 193 -12.64 -4.09 -17.83
N PRO A 194 -12.13 -4.90 -16.89
CA PRO A 194 -12.14 -4.54 -15.48
C PRO A 194 -11.19 -3.36 -15.25
N THR A 195 -11.75 -2.19 -14.99
CA THR A 195 -10.97 -1.03 -14.55
C THR A 195 -10.66 -1.18 -13.07
N THR A 196 -9.39 -1.34 -12.73
CA THR A 196 -8.96 -1.31 -11.33
C THR A 196 -8.90 0.14 -10.87
N PHE A 197 -9.75 0.51 -9.91
CA PHE A 197 -9.72 1.86 -9.33
C PHE A 197 -8.49 2.09 -8.44
N VAL A 198 -7.80 1.02 -8.00
CA VAL A 198 -6.54 1.08 -7.25
C VAL A 198 -5.36 0.71 -8.15
N SER A 199 -4.29 1.52 -8.10
CA SER A 199 -3.00 1.23 -8.72
C SER A 199 -1.87 1.37 -7.71
N THR A 200 -0.89 0.48 -7.78
CA THR A 200 0.31 0.51 -6.94
C THR A 200 1.50 1.03 -7.74
N GLN A 201 2.28 1.90 -7.14
CA GLN A 201 3.50 2.47 -7.70
C GLN A 201 4.74 1.68 -7.27
N ARG A 202 5.86 1.88 -7.97
CA ARG A 202 7.14 1.21 -7.65
C ARG A 202 7.65 1.52 -6.24
N ASN A 203 7.35 2.72 -5.73
CA ASN A 203 7.67 3.14 -4.37
C ASN A 203 6.68 2.59 -3.30
N ARG A 204 5.82 1.63 -3.67
CA ARG A 204 4.76 1.02 -2.85
C ARG A 204 3.63 1.95 -2.41
N GLU A 205 3.63 3.19 -2.88
CA GLU A 205 2.47 4.06 -2.80
C GLU A 205 1.29 3.47 -3.57
N ARG A 206 0.08 3.57 -3.03
CA ARG A 206 -1.14 3.16 -3.74
C ARG A 206 -2.04 4.37 -3.99
N ASN A 207 -2.62 4.41 -5.18
CA ASN A 207 -3.54 5.45 -5.61
C ASN A 207 -4.91 4.84 -5.85
N ALA A 208 -5.94 5.33 -5.16
CA ALA A 208 -7.33 4.99 -5.41
C ALA A 208 -8.02 6.15 -6.15
N ASP A 209 -8.53 5.88 -7.35
CA ASP A 209 -9.31 6.80 -8.17
C ASP A 209 -10.78 6.44 -8.04
N TYR A 210 -11.48 7.04 -7.08
CA TYR A 210 -12.86 6.68 -6.77
C TYR A 210 -13.87 7.12 -7.85
N ASN A 211 -13.45 7.85 -8.89
CA ASN A 211 -14.30 8.02 -10.08
C ASN A 211 -14.50 6.71 -10.86
N LEU A 212 -13.59 5.76 -10.70
CA LEU A 212 -13.64 4.44 -11.33
C LEU A 212 -14.20 3.36 -10.40
N ALA A 213 -14.42 3.69 -9.13
CA ALA A 213 -14.90 2.73 -8.15
C ALA A 213 -16.41 2.49 -8.35
N PRO A 214 -16.88 1.24 -8.22
CA PRO A 214 -18.31 0.93 -8.28
C PRO A 214 -18.98 1.48 -7.01
N TYR A 215 -19.60 2.65 -7.12
CA TYR A 215 -20.42 3.23 -6.04
C TYR A 215 -21.89 2.86 -6.26
N PRO A 216 -22.63 2.42 -5.21
CA PRO A 216 -22.24 2.42 -3.79
C PRO A 216 -21.52 1.15 -3.30
N ASP A 217 -21.31 0.14 -4.13
CA ASP A 217 -20.81 -1.19 -3.71
C ASP A 217 -19.50 -1.14 -2.92
N VAL A 218 -18.55 -0.29 -3.31
CA VAL A 218 -17.28 -0.10 -2.61
C VAL A 218 -17.48 0.44 -1.18
N TYR A 219 -18.44 1.35 -1.01
CA TYR A 219 -18.79 1.94 0.28
C TYR A 219 -19.48 0.90 1.16
N VAL A 220 -20.52 0.24 0.64
CA VAL A 220 -21.26 -0.81 1.36
C VAL A 220 -20.32 -1.93 1.81
N THR A 221 -19.43 -2.40 0.93
CA THR A 221 -18.45 -3.44 1.25
C THR A 221 -17.52 -2.99 2.39
N ARG A 222 -17.03 -1.74 2.34
CA ARG A 222 -16.15 -1.20 3.37
C ARG A 222 -16.87 -1.03 4.72
N VAL A 223 -18.10 -0.53 4.70
CA VAL A 223 -18.92 -0.35 5.90
C VAL A 223 -19.23 -1.70 6.54
N MET A 224 -19.66 -2.69 5.76
CA MET A 224 -19.91 -4.05 6.25
C MET A 224 -18.65 -4.72 6.82
N SER A 225 -17.51 -4.58 6.13
CA SER A 225 -16.22 -5.07 6.63
C SER A 225 -15.77 -4.37 7.91
N THR A 226 -16.15 -3.11 8.12
CA THR A 226 -15.84 -2.35 9.34
C THR A 226 -16.78 -2.74 10.48
N LEU A 227 -18.06 -2.97 10.17
CA LEU A 227 -19.05 -3.43 11.12
C LEU A 227 -18.69 -4.83 11.62
N ASP A 228 -18.24 -5.73 10.75
CA ASP A 228 -17.90 -7.12 11.12
C ASP A 228 -19.05 -7.85 11.82
N LEU A 229 -20.28 -7.58 11.36
CA LEU A 229 -21.51 -8.25 11.78
C LEU A 229 -22.29 -8.65 10.53
N THR A 230 -23.14 -9.65 10.66
CA THR A 230 -24.04 -10.08 9.57
C THR A 230 -25.29 -9.19 9.57
N LEU A 231 -25.54 -8.50 8.45
CA LEU A 231 -26.80 -7.82 8.15
C LEU A 231 -27.34 -8.37 6.82
N GLU A 232 -28.67 -8.48 6.71
CA GLU A 232 -29.31 -8.95 5.47
C GLU A 232 -29.32 -7.83 4.42
N GLN A 233 -28.47 -7.96 3.38
CA GLN A 233 -28.25 -6.94 2.34
C GLN A 233 -29.50 -6.54 1.54
N GLU A 234 -30.52 -7.39 1.46
CA GLU A 234 -31.74 -7.13 0.68
C GLU A 234 -32.69 -6.12 1.34
N SER A 235 -32.37 -5.62 2.54
CA SER A 235 -33.27 -4.80 3.36
C SER A 235 -33.19 -3.29 3.09
N PHE A 236 -32.24 -2.82 2.27
CA PHE A 236 -31.89 -1.39 2.19
C PHE A 236 -32.44 -0.70 0.94
N VAL A 237 -33.13 0.42 1.14
CA VAL A 237 -33.75 1.22 0.06
C VAL A 237 -32.79 2.25 -0.53
N ASP A 238 -31.93 2.84 0.31
CA ASP A 238 -30.89 3.80 -0.06
C ASP A 238 -29.72 3.78 0.96
N ILE A 239 -28.70 4.61 0.72
CA ILE A 239 -27.49 4.65 1.54
C ILE A 239 -27.74 5.23 2.93
N ASP A 240 -28.66 6.18 3.07
CA ASP A 240 -28.99 6.78 4.37
C ASP A 240 -29.68 5.76 5.28
N ALA A 241 -30.60 4.96 4.72
CA ALA A 241 -31.25 3.86 5.42
C ALA A 241 -30.24 2.77 5.82
N PHE A 242 -29.31 2.43 4.91
CA PHE A 242 -28.22 1.49 5.19
C PHE A 242 -27.33 1.99 6.35
N ASP A 243 -26.88 3.25 6.30
CA ASP A 243 -26.04 3.83 7.33
C ASP A 243 -26.76 3.85 8.70
N ALA A 244 -28.05 4.20 8.72
CA ALA A 244 -28.84 4.20 9.94
C ALA A 244 -28.93 2.81 10.60
N GLU A 245 -29.15 1.76 9.81
CA GLU A 245 -29.24 0.38 10.33
C GLU A 245 -27.88 -0.14 10.80
N VAL A 246 -26.81 0.13 10.05
CA VAL A 246 -25.44 -0.23 10.44
C VAL A 246 -25.04 0.47 11.75
N ILE A 247 -25.35 1.75 11.88
CA ILE A 247 -25.06 2.53 13.10
C ILE A 247 -25.86 1.97 14.28
N LEU A 248 -27.12 1.61 14.07
CA LEU A 248 -27.94 0.97 15.11
C LEU A 248 -27.31 -0.36 15.55
N ALA A 249 -26.95 -1.23 14.61
CA ALA A 249 -26.30 -2.51 14.90
C ALA A 249 -24.97 -2.33 15.66
N ALA A 250 -24.15 -1.35 15.27
CA ALA A 250 -22.91 -1.02 15.96
C ALA A 250 -23.14 -0.57 17.41
N ARG A 251 -24.20 0.23 17.67
CA ARG A 251 -24.57 0.65 19.03
C ARG A 251 -25.01 -0.53 19.86
N GLU A 252 -25.87 -1.40 19.32
CA GLU A 252 -26.31 -2.58 20.03
C GLU A 252 -25.15 -3.51 20.38
N ASP A 253 -24.24 -3.76 19.44
CA ASP A 253 -23.00 -4.51 19.69
C ASP A 253 -22.18 -3.87 20.81
N ALA A 254 -21.95 -2.55 20.77
CA ALA A 254 -21.19 -1.84 21.81
C ALA A 254 -21.84 -1.92 23.20
N THR A 255 -23.17 -2.02 23.29
CA THR A 255 -23.85 -2.23 24.59
C THR A 255 -23.68 -3.65 25.14
N ARG A 256 -23.52 -4.65 24.25
CA ARG A 256 -23.34 -6.05 24.64
C ARG A 256 -21.87 -6.39 24.89
N ASN A 257 -20.97 -5.75 24.15
CA ASN A 257 -19.55 -6.06 24.08
C ASN A 257 -18.70 -4.81 24.35
N SER A 258 -18.46 -4.52 25.64
CA SER A 258 -17.58 -3.42 26.05
C SER A 258 -16.14 -3.65 25.57
N ARG A 259 -15.60 -2.71 24.79
CA ARG A 259 -14.19 -2.70 24.38
C ARG A 259 -13.31 -2.16 25.52
N GLN A 260 -12.19 -2.83 25.77
CA GLN A 260 -11.21 -2.42 26.78
C GLN A 260 -10.06 -1.63 26.15
N LEU A 261 -9.35 -0.86 26.97
CA LEU A 261 -8.11 -0.21 26.54
C LEU A 261 -7.04 -1.26 26.19
N PRO A 262 -6.28 -1.04 25.11
CA PRO A 262 -5.23 -1.97 24.69
C PRO A 262 -4.06 -1.96 25.68
N ASN A 263 -3.35 -3.09 25.78
CA ASN A 263 -2.10 -3.17 26.52
C ASN A 263 -0.93 -2.64 25.67
N LEU A 264 -0.34 -1.53 26.12
CA LEU A 264 0.70 -0.82 25.37
C LEU A 264 2.13 -1.26 25.70
N SER A 265 2.32 -2.28 26.55
CA SER A 265 3.65 -2.73 27.01
C SER A 265 4.57 -3.12 25.86
N PHE A 266 4.04 -3.84 24.86
CA PHE A 266 4.76 -4.22 23.66
C PHE A 266 5.24 -2.99 22.89
N ILE A 267 4.33 -2.07 22.59
CA ILE A 267 4.64 -0.85 21.83
C ILE A 267 5.69 -0.02 22.57
N ASN A 268 5.48 0.26 23.86
CA ASN A 268 6.40 1.05 24.68
C ASN A 268 7.80 0.41 24.79
N THR A 269 7.89 -0.91 24.77
CA THR A 269 9.18 -1.62 24.70
C THR A 269 9.91 -1.29 23.39
N GLN A 270 9.22 -1.33 22.25
CA GLN A 270 9.83 -1.00 20.96
C GLN A 270 10.16 0.49 20.83
N LEU A 271 9.28 1.38 21.33
CA LEU A 271 9.55 2.83 21.38
C LEU A 271 10.82 3.14 22.17
N THR A 272 11.01 2.50 23.32
CA THR A 272 12.22 2.68 24.15
C THR A 272 13.49 2.34 23.37
N LYS A 273 13.50 1.23 22.61
CA LYS A 273 14.65 0.84 21.79
C LYS A 273 14.94 1.86 20.69
N LEU A 274 13.90 2.33 20.00
CA LEU A 274 14.00 3.30 18.90
C LEU A 274 14.51 4.67 19.42
N GLN A 275 13.93 5.15 20.51
CA GLN A 275 14.30 6.43 21.13
C GLN A 275 15.70 6.43 21.72
N ALA A 276 16.19 5.29 22.22
CA ALA A 276 17.58 5.15 22.67
C ALA A 276 18.61 5.43 21.55
N ARG A 277 18.16 5.42 20.28
CA ARG A 277 18.96 5.75 19.09
C ARG A 277 18.48 7.02 18.39
N SER A 278 17.73 7.87 19.09
CA SER A 278 17.18 9.14 18.57
C SER A 278 16.24 8.98 17.38
N VAL A 279 15.61 7.81 17.21
CA VAL A 279 14.54 7.64 16.22
C VAL A 279 13.28 8.30 16.74
N ASN A 280 12.76 9.26 15.99
CA ASN A 280 11.49 9.90 16.28
C ASN A 280 10.34 8.97 15.86
N VAL A 281 9.29 8.84 16.68
CA VAL A 281 8.13 8.01 16.36
C VAL A 281 6.86 8.84 16.51
N ILE A 282 6.05 8.84 15.46
CA ILE A 282 4.80 9.59 15.39
C ILE A 282 3.67 8.63 15.04
N PHE A 283 2.67 8.54 15.91
CA PHE A 283 1.44 7.82 15.61
C PHE A 283 0.46 8.76 14.90
N VAL A 284 -0.20 8.26 13.86
CA VAL A 284 -1.18 9.01 13.09
C VAL A 284 -2.45 8.20 12.94
N GLN A 285 -3.57 8.72 13.43
CA GLN A 285 -4.90 8.23 13.08
C GLN A 285 -5.37 8.97 11.83
N PHE A 286 -5.35 8.27 10.70
CA PHE A 286 -5.78 8.80 9.39
C PHE A 286 -7.29 9.03 9.34
N PRO A 287 -7.77 9.91 8.44
CA PRO A 287 -9.18 10.25 8.34
C PRO A 287 -10.09 9.07 8.06
N MET A 288 -11.31 9.20 8.55
CA MET A 288 -12.46 8.34 8.29
C MET A 288 -13.68 9.25 8.10
N SER A 289 -14.67 8.81 7.34
CA SER A 289 -15.95 9.53 7.17
C SER A 289 -17.13 8.56 7.11
N GLY A 290 -18.35 9.11 7.07
CA GLY A 290 -19.59 8.33 6.95
C GLY A 290 -19.80 7.29 8.06
N ALA A 291 -20.46 6.18 7.73
CA ALA A 291 -20.72 5.09 8.66
C ALA A 291 -19.44 4.43 9.19
N VAL A 292 -18.33 4.43 8.44
CA VAL A 292 -17.03 3.90 8.91
C VAL A 292 -16.54 4.69 10.13
N ALA A 293 -16.56 6.03 10.06
CA ALA A 293 -16.21 6.88 11.19
C ALA A 293 -17.19 6.69 12.36
N ALA A 294 -18.50 6.63 12.09
CA ALA A 294 -19.51 6.44 13.12
C ALA A 294 -19.34 5.11 13.88
N ILE A 295 -19.12 3.99 13.17
CA ILE A 295 -18.84 2.69 13.79
C ILE A 295 -17.58 2.78 14.67
N ASN A 296 -16.52 3.40 14.15
CA ASN A 296 -15.28 3.54 14.90
C ASN A 296 -15.49 4.38 16.18
N ASP A 297 -16.19 5.51 16.11
CA ASP A 297 -16.43 6.36 17.29
C ASP A 297 -17.38 5.72 18.31
N ILE A 298 -18.30 4.86 17.88
CA ILE A 298 -19.14 4.05 18.78
C ILE A 298 -18.29 3.03 19.54
N ARG A 299 -17.42 2.30 18.84
CA ARG A 299 -16.59 1.23 19.43
C ARG A 299 -15.39 1.74 20.20
N TYR A 300 -14.80 2.83 19.70
CA TYR A 300 -13.54 3.42 20.14
C TYR A 300 -13.67 4.94 20.21
N PRO A 301 -14.46 5.46 21.18
CA PRO A 301 -14.68 6.89 21.31
C PRO A 301 -13.37 7.67 21.45
N LYS A 302 -13.33 8.92 20.98
CA LYS A 302 -12.14 9.77 21.08
C LYS A 302 -11.55 9.84 22.49
N ALA A 303 -12.39 9.96 23.52
CA ALA A 303 -11.92 9.96 24.91
C ALA A 303 -11.12 8.69 25.28
N MET A 304 -11.49 7.53 24.74
CA MET A 304 -10.76 6.29 24.95
C MET A 304 -9.42 6.29 24.20
N TRP A 305 -9.39 6.83 22.97
CA TRP A 305 -8.16 7.04 22.21
C TRP A 305 -7.21 7.99 22.93
N ASP A 306 -7.69 9.12 23.44
CA ASP A 306 -6.88 10.11 24.16
C ASP A 306 -6.27 9.49 25.44
N VAL A 307 -7.05 8.70 26.20
CA VAL A 307 -6.54 8.00 27.40
C VAL A 307 -5.49 6.94 27.06
N ALA A 308 -5.66 6.19 25.96
CA ALA A 308 -4.67 5.21 25.53
C ALA A 308 -3.37 5.89 25.08
N THR A 309 -3.49 6.94 24.26
CA THR A 309 -2.34 7.57 23.62
C THR A 309 -1.52 8.46 24.56
N GLN A 310 -2.10 8.98 25.64
CA GLN A 310 -1.35 9.63 26.73
C GLN A 310 -0.32 8.71 27.41
N GLN A 311 -0.49 7.39 27.29
CA GLN A 311 0.44 6.40 27.85
C GLN A 311 1.54 6.00 26.85
N LEU A 312 1.49 6.50 25.61
CA LEU A 312 2.55 6.34 24.63
C LEU A 312 3.60 7.43 24.85
N ASN A 313 4.86 7.02 24.93
CA ASN A 313 5.97 7.97 24.94
C ASN A 313 6.28 8.44 23.52
N ALA A 314 5.31 8.98 22.78
CA ALA A 314 5.47 9.37 21.38
C ALA A 314 4.49 10.47 21.00
N ASN A 315 4.81 11.21 19.94
CA ASN A 315 3.88 12.18 19.37
C ASN A 315 2.71 11.46 18.69
N VAL A 316 1.51 12.01 18.83
CA VAL A 316 0.27 11.42 18.32
C VAL A 316 -0.52 12.50 17.57
N ILE A 317 -0.92 12.19 16.34
CA ILE A 317 -1.77 13.01 15.50
C ILE A 317 -3.08 12.26 15.29
N ASP A 318 -4.19 12.86 15.71
CA ASP A 318 -5.52 12.36 15.40
C ASP A 318 -6.18 13.34 14.43
N TYR A 319 -6.61 12.86 13.26
CA TYR A 319 -7.25 13.71 12.25
C TYR A 319 -8.46 14.51 12.80
N ARG A 320 -9.11 14.01 13.86
CA ARG A 320 -10.24 14.69 14.52
C ARG A 320 -9.83 16.02 15.16
N ASP A 321 -8.56 16.18 15.53
CA ASP A 321 -8.04 17.39 16.17
C ASP A 321 -7.61 18.46 15.15
N TYR A 322 -7.54 18.12 13.86
CA TYR A 322 -7.05 19.00 12.81
C TYR A 322 -8.05 19.11 11.66
N PRO A 323 -8.80 20.22 11.53
CA PRO A 323 -9.73 20.41 10.41
C PRO A 323 -9.10 20.20 9.02
N ALA A 324 -7.80 20.53 8.89
CA ALA A 324 -7.04 20.34 7.64
C ALA A 324 -6.75 18.86 7.29
N LEU A 325 -7.03 17.93 8.20
CA LEU A 325 -6.91 16.48 8.00
C LEU A 325 -8.28 15.78 7.91
N GLN A 326 -9.39 16.52 7.97
CA GLN A 326 -10.73 15.96 7.84
C GLN A 326 -11.17 15.99 6.38
N TYR A 327 -11.48 14.81 5.84
CA TYR A 327 -11.84 14.62 4.43
C TYR A 327 -13.10 13.77 4.31
N GLU A 328 -13.93 14.09 3.32
CA GLU A 328 -14.97 13.18 2.85
C GLU A 328 -14.34 12.08 1.98
N LEU A 329 -14.54 10.83 2.40
CA LEU A 329 -13.95 9.65 1.80
C LEU A 329 -15.06 8.82 1.16
N VAL A 330 -14.90 8.46 -0.12
CA VAL A 330 -15.95 7.76 -0.90
C VAL A 330 -16.28 6.39 -0.34
N ASP A 331 -15.29 5.65 0.18
CA ASP A 331 -15.52 4.38 0.88
C ASP A 331 -15.58 4.54 2.41
N GLY A 332 -15.48 5.77 2.93
CA GLY A 332 -15.41 6.06 4.37
C GLY A 332 -14.03 5.82 5.01
N SER A 333 -13.02 5.33 4.29
CA SER A 333 -11.75 4.90 4.87
C SER A 333 -10.49 5.38 4.17
N HIS A 334 -10.48 5.61 2.84
CA HIS A 334 -9.27 6.00 2.12
C HIS A 334 -9.45 7.30 1.34
N LEU A 335 -8.36 8.06 1.28
CA LEU A 335 -8.27 9.25 0.45
C LEU A 335 -8.34 8.88 -1.01
N ASP A 336 -9.05 9.70 -1.77
CA ASP A 336 -8.95 9.69 -3.21
C ASP A 336 -7.57 10.21 -3.65
N VAL A 337 -7.03 9.69 -4.76
CA VAL A 337 -5.75 10.12 -5.33
C VAL A 337 -5.65 11.65 -5.48
N ARG A 338 -6.76 12.32 -5.77
CA ARG A 338 -6.83 13.79 -5.92
C ARG A 338 -6.66 14.55 -4.59
N GLN A 339 -6.91 13.90 -3.44
CA GLN A 339 -6.80 14.50 -2.11
C GLN A 339 -5.41 14.27 -1.47
N LYS A 340 -4.67 13.24 -1.92
CA LYS A 340 -3.44 12.76 -1.29
C LYS A 340 -2.35 13.81 -1.12
N THR A 341 -2.04 14.58 -2.17
CA THR A 341 -0.97 15.58 -2.15
C THR A 341 -1.27 16.68 -1.13
N GLU A 342 -2.52 17.15 -1.07
CA GLU A 342 -2.93 18.17 -0.10
C GLU A 342 -2.93 17.62 1.33
N PHE A 343 -3.46 16.42 1.55
CA PHE A 343 -3.41 15.74 2.84
C PHE A 343 -1.96 15.60 3.32
N THR A 344 -1.05 15.18 2.44
CA THR A 344 0.37 14.99 2.75
C THR A 344 1.04 16.32 3.17
N ARG A 345 0.76 17.41 2.45
CA ARG A 345 1.22 18.76 2.83
C ARG A 345 0.72 19.18 4.21
N ASN A 346 -0.56 18.95 4.50
CA ASN A 346 -1.16 19.31 5.78
C ASN A 346 -0.60 18.46 6.92
N LEU A 347 -0.46 17.14 6.71
CA LEU A 347 0.14 16.22 7.66
C LEU A 347 1.58 16.61 7.96
N TYR A 348 2.39 16.88 6.93
CA TYR A 348 3.79 17.29 7.11
C TYR A 348 3.91 18.61 7.89
N ARG A 349 3.05 19.61 7.62
CA ARG A 349 3.02 20.87 8.39
C ARG A 349 2.76 20.61 9.88
N ILE A 350 1.84 19.72 10.20
CA ILE A 350 1.53 19.36 11.59
C ILE A 350 2.72 18.62 12.22
N ILE A 351 3.30 17.64 11.52
CA ILE A 351 4.50 16.93 11.98
C ILE A 351 5.64 17.91 12.30
N ASN A 352 5.87 18.90 11.43
CA ASN A 352 6.93 19.88 11.62
C ASN A 352 6.66 20.85 12.79
N GLN A 353 5.40 20.99 13.23
CA GLN A 353 5.05 21.75 14.45
C GLN A 353 5.25 20.93 15.74
N LEU A 354 5.31 19.60 15.62
CA LEU A 354 5.56 18.67 16.73
C LEU A 354 7.05 18.36 16.93
N ALA A 355 7.89 18.71 15.95
CA ALA A 355 9.34 18.61 16.08
C ALA A 355 9.83 19.59 17.17
N PRO A 356 10.71 19.16 18.09
CA PRO A 356 11.16 19.97 19.22
C PRO A 356 11.98 21.20 18.83
#